data_AF-A0A3L7YI11-F1
#
_entry.id   AF-A0A3L7YI11-F1
#
_cell.length_a   1.000
_cell.length_b   1.000
_cell.length_c   1.000
_cell.angle_alpha   90.00
_cell.angle_beta   90.00
_cell.angle_gamma   90.00
#
_symmetry.space_group_name_H-M   'P 1'
#
loop_
_entity.id
_entity.type
_entity.pdbx_description
1 polymer ?
#
loop_
_entity_poly.entity_id
_entity_poly.type
_entity_poly.pdbx_seq_one_letter_code
_entity_poly.pdbx_strand_id
1 'polypeptide(L)'
;TLEEIEAVRTFNEQYFAEHFSKALHYKLMARGAALHLKSRTPVSSEARLVTPTWAIQKANEYGSEVAESIRHLGVNVVGDLGALIVPVALGAPEASGTSSVGEISPGVAARMAMGVLLASGRARGERGVGKGRIGPTWSEPQELFRVSTLELLGAIFRRIWAGGAEKIAGLFERHEPPRR
;
A
#
# COMPACT_ATOMS: atom_id res chain seq x y z
N THR A 1 -1.27 -17.92 -1.93
CA THR A 1 -1.04 -19.16 -2.70
C THR A 1 -0.58 -18.82 -4.09
N LEU A 2 -0.16 -19.81 -4.89
CA LEU A 2 0.34 -19.55 -6.25
C LEU A 2 -0.71 -18.86 -7.12
N GLU A 3 -1.98 -19.26 -7.01
CA GLU A 3 -3.10 -18.63 -7.75
C GLU A 3 -3.26 -17.14 -7.40
N GLU A 4 -3.14 -16.78 -6.12
CA GLU A 4 -3.24 -15.38 -5.68
C GLU A 4 -2.06 -14.55 -6.20
N ILE A 5 -0.87 -15.14 -6.24
CA ILE A 5 0.34 -14.48 -6.76
C ILE A 5 0.15 -14.19 -8.24
N GLU A 6 -0.29 -15.18 -9.01
CA GLU A 6 -0.54 -15.02 -10.44
C GLU A 6 -1.66 -14.00 -10.70
N ALA A 7 -2.76 -14.03 -9.93
CA ALA A 7 -3.83 -13.04 -10.04
C ALA A 7 -3.32 -11.60 -9.82
N VAL A 8 -2.48 -11.39 -8.80
CA VAL A 8 -1.88 -10.09 -8.50
C VAL A 8 -0.86 -9.68 -9.56
N ARG A 9 -0.01 -10.61 -10.02
CA ARG A 9 1.01 -10.38 -11.04
C ARG A 9 0.36 -9.93 -12.35
N THR A 10 -0.60 -10.72 -12.86
CA THR A 10 -1.30 -10.42 -14.12
C THR A 10 -2.08 -9.11 -14.04
N PHE A 11 -2.74 -8.82 -12.91
CA PHE A 11 -3.38 -7.52 -12.73
C PHE A 11 -2.37 -6.38 -12.77
N ASN A 12 -1.23 -6.50 -12.09
CA ASN A 12 -0.23 -5.43 -12.07
C ASN A 12 0.33 -5.16 -13.47
N GLU A 13 0.61 -6.21 -14.24
CA GLU A 13 1.05 -6.09 -15.64
C GLU A 13 0.03 -5.32 -16.48
N GLN A 14 -1.25 -5.72 -16.43
CA GLN A 14 -2.32 -5.04 -17.15
C GLN A 14 -2.53 -3.59 -16.66
N TYR A 15 -2.51 -3.36 -15.35
CA TYR A 15 -2.70 -2.05 -14.76
C TYR A 15 -1.64 -1.04 -15.22
N PHE A 16 -0.38 -1.45 -15.28
CA PHE A 16 0.71 -0.57 -15.72
C PHE A 16 0.75 -0.40 -17.24
N ALA A 17 0.25 -1.36 -18.01
CA ALA A 17 0.04 -1.20 -19.45
C ALA A 17 -0.98 -0.09 -19.76
N GLU A 18 -1.99 0.10 -18.91
CA GLU A 18 -2.99 1.17 -19.04
C GLU A 18 -2.50 2.55 -18.55
N HIS A 19 -1.24 2.66 -18.11
CA HIS A 19 -0.62 3.92 -17.64
C HIS A 19 -1.39 4.63 -16.50
N PHE A 20 -2.13 3.88 -15.69
CA PHE A 20 -2.81 4.44 -14.52
C PHE A 20 -1.83 4.84 -13.40
N SER A 21 -2.29 5.68 -12.48
CA SER A 21 -1.43 6.27 -11.44
C SER A 21 -1.00 5.27 -10.38
N LYS A 22 0.24 5.39 -9.90
CA LYS A 22 0.78 4.55 -8.81
C LYS A 22 -0.02 4.67 -7.51
N ALA A 23 -0.61 5.83 -7.24
CA ALA A 23 -1.42 6.02 -6.05
C ALA A 23 -2.75 5.28 -6.12
N LEU A 24 -3.40 5.28 -7.29
CA LEU A 24 -4.59 4.48 -7.50
C LEU A 24 -4.25 2.98 -7.43
N HIS A 25 -3.10 2.55 -7.96
CA HIS A 25 -2.59 1.19 -7.78
C HIS A 25 -2.46 0.83 -6.30
N TYR A 26 -1.77 1.66 -5.51
CA TYR A 26 -1.58 1.43 -4.08
C TYR A 26 -2.92 1.33 -3.34
N LYS A 27 -3.87 2.22 -3.66
CA LYS A 27 -5.22 2.19 -3.08
C LYS A 27 -5.97 0.91 -3.42
N LEU A 28 -6.02 0.51 -4.69
CA LEU A 28 -6.81 -0.65 -5.14
C LEU A 28 -6.16 -1.98 -4.78
N MET A 29 -4.84 -2.09 -4.99
CA MET A 29 -4.10 -3.33 -4.82
C MET A 29 -3.65 -3.51 -3.38
N ALA A 30 -2.76 -2.65 -2.88
CA ALA A 30 -2.16 -2.83 -1.56
C ALA A 30 -3.19 -2.68 -0.42
N ARG A 31 -4.09 -1.70 -0.52
CA ARG A 31 -5.15 -1.45 0.48
C ARG A 31 -6.48 -2.13 0.19
N GLY A 32 -6.64 -2.74 -0.97
CA GLY A 32 -7.87 -3.45 -1.37
C GLY A 32 -7.63 -4.93 -1.59
N ALA A 33 -7.38 -5.32 -2.84
CA ALA A 33 -7.23 -6.72 -3.25
C ALA A 33 -6.29 -7.52 -2.34
N ALA A 34 -5.07 -7.05 -2.09
CA ALA A 34 -4.08 -7.78 -1.32
C ALA A 34 -4.52 -8.00 0.15
N LEU A 35 -5.18 -7.02 0.75
CA LEU A 35 -5.72 -7.14 2.11
C LEU A 35 -6.79 -8.24 2.18
N HIS A 36 -7.68 -8.26 1.19
CA HIS A 36 -8.76 -9.24 1.11
C HIS A 36 -8.27 -10.65 0.78
N LEU A 37 -7.27 -10.78 -0.10
CA LEU A 37 -6.62 -12.06 -0.41
C LEU A 37 -5.92 -12.63 0.83
N LYS A 38 -5.17 -11.82 1.57
CA LYS A 38 -4.46 -12.23 2.79
C LYS A 38 -5.37 -12.61 3.95
N SER A 39 -6.64 -12.21 3.94
CA SER A 39 -7.55 -12.43 5.07
C SER A 39 -8.10 -13.85 5.15
N ARG A 40 -7.86 -14.71 4.15
CA ARG A 40 -8.32 -16.09 4.16
C ARG A 40 -7.20 -17.02 4.62
N THR A 41 -7.60 -18.17 5.17
CA THR A 41 -6.69 -19.29 5.40
C THR A 41 -6.74 -20.21 4.18
N PRO A 42 -5.62 -20.41 3.46
CA PRO A 42 -5.57 -21.38 2.37
C PRO A 42 -5.74 -22.82 2.88
N VAL A 43 -6.41 -23.67 2.10
CA VAL A 43 -6.48 -25.10 2.42
C VAL A 43 -5.14 -25.79 2.10
N SER A 44 -4.88 -26.93 2.74
CA SER A 44 -3.59 -27.62 2.61
C SER A 44 -3.27 -28.10 1.19
N SER A 45 -4.28 -28.30 0.35
CA SER A 45 -4.13 -28.73 -1.05
C SER A 45 -3.73 -27.60 -1.99
N GLU A 46 -3.81 -26.34 -1.58
CA GLU A 46 -3.44 -25.22 -2.44
C GLU A 46 -1.92 -25.08 -2.56
N ALA A 47 -1.45 -24.87 -3.79
CA ALA A 47 -0.04 -24.66 -4.07
C ALA A 47 0.52 -23.44 -3.31
N ARG A 48 1.58 -23.68 -2.54
CA ARG A 48 2.27 -22.66 -1.76
C ARG A 48 3.48 -22.12 -2.51
N LEU A 49 3.80 -20.85 -2.24
CA LEU A 49 5.09 -20.31 -2.65
C LEU A 49 6.16 -20.97 -1.78
N VAL A 50 7.09 -21.66 -2.43
CA VAL A 50 8.27 -22.26 -1.78
C VAL A 50 9.50 -21.54 -2.28
N THR A 51 10.50 -21.38 -1.41
CA THR A 51 11.78 -20.77 -1.82
C THR A 51 12.59 -21.83 -2.55
N PRO A 52 12.99 -21.61 -3.80
CA PRO A 52 13.77 -22.57 -4.55
C PRO A 52 15.21 -22.64 -4.04
N THR A 53 15.86 -23.79 -4.23
CA THR A 53 17.22 -24.02 -3.74
C THR A 53 18.24 -22.98 -4.24
N TRP A 54 18.18 -22.57 -5.51
CA TRP A 54 19.10 -21.57 -6.06
C TRP A 54 18.97 -20.23 -5.32
N ALA A 55 17.76 -19.85 -4.92
CA ALA A 55 17.52 -18.57 -4.23
C ALA A 55 18.09 -18.60 -2.81
N ILE A 56 18.00 -19.75 -2.13
CA ILE A 56 18.62 -19.93 -0.81
C ILE A 56 20.15 -19.88 -0.93
N GLN A 57 20.72 -20.57 -1.92
CA GLN A 57 22.16 -20.55 -2.16
C GLN A 57 22.66 -19.13 -2.46
N LYS A 58 21.95 -18.40 -3.32
CA LYS A 58 22.28 -17.01 -3.65
C LYS A 58 22.15 -16.08 -2.43
N ALA A 59 21.14 -16.29 -1.58
CA ALA A 59 21.00 -15.53 -0.35
C ALA A 59 22.16 -15.81 0.63
N ASN A 60 22.60 -17.06 0.78
CA ASN A 60 23.74 -17.41 1.62
C ASN A 60 25.06 -16.80 1.09
N GLU A 61 25.24 -16.79 -0.23
CA GLU A 61 26.38 -16.13 -0.89
C GLU A 61 26.41 -14.63 -0.58
N TYR A 62 25.30 -13.92 -0.82
CA TYR A 62 25.21 -12.49 -0.53
C TYR A 62 25.34 -12.17 0.96
N GLY A 63 24.78 -13.02 1.84
CA GLY A 63 24.95 -12.85 3.29
C GLY A 63 26.42 -12.88 3.70
N SER A 64 27.20 -13.78 3.09
CA SER A 64 28.64 -13.90 3.33
C SER A 64 29.41 -12.69 2.83
N GLU A 65 29.14 -12.25 1.60
CA GLU A 65 29.77 -11.08 0.98
C GLU A 65 29.50 -9.79 1.79
N VAL A 66 28.25 -9.59 2.23
CA VAL A 66 27.87 -8.42 3.03
C VAL A 66 28.54 -8.45 4.40
N ALA A 67 28.59 -9.62 5.05
CA ALA A 67 29.27 -9.75 6.33
C ALA A 67 30.78 -9.46 6.20
N GLU A 68 31.45 -9.97 5.17
CA GLU A 68 32.86 -9.65 4.91
C GLU A 68 33.06 -8.15 4.66
N SER A 69 32.22 -7.54 3.83
CA SER A 69 32.26 -6.10 3.55
C SER A 69 32.16 -5.27 4.84
N ILE A 70 31.24 -5.63 5.74
CA ILE A 70 31.09 -4.95 7.03
C ILE A 70 32.34 -5.10 7.90
N ARG A 71 32.97 -6.28 7.95
CA ARG A 71 34.23 -6.48 8.70
C ARG A 71 35.34 -5.59 8.15
N HIS A 72 35.46 -5.48 6.84
CA HIS A 72 36.50 -4.68 6.19
C HIS A 72 36.35 -3.18 6.44
N LEU A 73 35.13 -2.68 6.68
CA LEU A 73 34.91 -1.28 7.02
C LEU A 73 35.45 -0.89 8.41
N GLY A 74 35.80 -1.86 9.26
CA GLY A 74 36.37 -1.59 10.58
C GLY A 74 35.41 -0.87 11.53
N VAL A 75 34.11 -0.88 11.24
CA VAL A 75 33.08 -0.24 12.05
C VAL A 75 32.83 -1.05 13.33
N ASN A 76 32.47 -0.36 14.41
CA ASN A 76 32.06 -1.02 15.64
C ASN A 76 30.68 -1.68 15.45
N VAL A 77 30.65 -3.00 15.27
CA VAL A 77 29.41 -3.77 15.13
C VAL A 77 28.87 -4.13 16.52
N VAL A 78 27.65 -3.69 16.81
CA VAL A 78 26.92 -4.14 18.00
C VAL A 78 26.15 -5.41 17.65
N GLY A 79 26.66 -6.56 18.06
CA GLY A 79 26.06 -7.89 17.82
C GLY A 79 27.03 -8.87 17.18
N ASP A 80 26.53 -10.07 16.85
CA ASP A 80 27.33 -11.12 16.20
C ASP A 80 27.11 -11.12 14.68
N LEU A 81 28.15 -10.72 13.95
CA LEU A 81 28.14 -10.75 12.49
C LEU A 81 28.19 -12.18 11.94
N GLY A 82 28.64 -13.15 12.74
CA GLY A 82 28.61 -14.59 12.46
C GLY A 82 27.17 -15.12 12.29
N ALA A 83 26.19 -14.48 12.93
CA ALA A 83 24.78 -14.85 12.76
C ALA A 83 24.26 -14.62 11.33
N LEU A 84 24.87 -13.71 10.57
CA LEU A 84 24.47 -13.40 9.18
C LEU A 84 24.98 -14.43 8.16
N ILE A 85 25.98 -15.23 8.54
CA ILE A 85 26.62 -16.24 7.66
C ILE A 85 26.16 -17.67 7.97
N VAL A 86 25.21 -17.85 8.89
CA VAL A 86 24.64 -19.17 9.18
C VAL A 86 23.86 -19.65 7.96
N PRO A 87 24.29 -20.73 7.28
CA PRO A 87 23.65 -21.16 6.06
C PRO A 87 22.25 -21.70 6.33
N VAL A 88 21.28 -21.21 5.57
CA VAL A 88 19.92 -21.76 5.60
C VAL A 88 19.90 -23.07 4.80
N ALA A 89 19.16 -24.07 5.31
CA ALA A 89 18.98 -25.36 4.66
C ALA A 89 18.38 -25.23 3.25
N LEU A 90 18.70 -26.19 2.37
CA LEU A 90 18.26 -26.18 0.98
C LEU A 90 16.73 -26.12 0.86
N GLY A 91 16.27 -25.47 -0.22
CA GLY A 91 14.87 -25.19 -0.48
C GLY A 91 14.19 -26.31 -1.24
N ALA A 92 13.04 -25.98 -1.84
CA ALA A 92 12.40 -26.91 -2.76
C ALA A 92 13.27 -27.08 -4.02
N PRO A 93 13.29 -28.28 -4.63
CA PRO A 93 13.88 -28.47 -5.94
C PRO A 93 13.19 -27.53 -6.93
N GLU A 94 13.95 -27.10 -7.94
CA GLU A 94 13.43 -26.22 -8.97
C GLU A 94 12.26 -26.92 -9.67
N ALA A 95 11.08 -26.29 -9.64
CA ALA A 95 10.00 -26.70 -10.52
C ALA A 95 10.42 -26.31 -11.93
N SER A 96 10.73 -27.30 -12.77
CA SER A 96 11.08 -27.09 -14.17
C SER A 96 9.95 -26.32 -14.86
N GLY A 97 10.21 -25.05 -15.15
CA GLY A 97 9.31 -24.16 -15.87
C GLY A 97 8.44 -23.29 -14.95
N THR A 98 8.24 -22.05 -15.39
CA THR A 98 7.08 -21.23 -15.03
C THR A 98 5.81 -22.01 -15.35
N SER A 99 5.40 -22.91 -14.46
CA SER A 99 4.02 -23.37 -14.39
C SER A 99 3.22 -22.15 -13.97
N SER A 100 2.90 -21.30 -14.95
CA SER A 100 1.79 -20.36 -14.83
C SER A 100 0.63 -21.20 -14.33
N VAL A 101 0.04 -20.80 -13.21
CA VAL A 101 -1.22 -21.39 -12.76
C VAL A 101 -2.16 -21.35 -13.97
N GLY A 102 -2.53 -22.52 -14.49
CA GLY A 102 -3.31 -22.61 -15.74
C GLY A 102 -4.65 -21.90 -15.62
N GLU A 103 -5.25 -21.93 -14.43
CA GLU A 103 -6.52 -21.30 -14.13
C GLU A 103 -6.58 -20.82 -12.67
N ILE A 104 -7.08 -19.60 -12.44
CA ILE A 104 -7.29 -19.05 -11.10
C ILE A 104 -8.67 -19.49 -10.61
N SER A 105 -8.78 -19.98 -9.37
CA SER A 105 -10.07 -20.33 -8.78
C SER A 105 -11.05 -19.14 -8.79
N PRO A 106 -12.33 -19.35 -9.13
CA PRO A 106 -13.35 -18.30 -9.06
C PRO A 106 -13.42 -17.61 -7.70
N GLY A 107 -13.12 -18.33 -6.61
CA GLY A 107 -13.10 -17.76 -5.25
C GLY A 107 -11.97 -16.75 -5.03
N VAL A 108 -10.79 -16.98 -5.63
CA VAL A 108 -9.66 -16.04 -5.58
C VAL A 108 -9.98 -14.80 -6.41
N ALA A 109 -10.49 -14.99 -7.63
CA ALA A 109 -10.89 -13.91 -8.53
C ALA A 109 -11.98 -13.02 -7.90
N ALA A 110 -13.06 -13.62 -7.36
CA ALA A 110 -14.15 -12.88 -6.72
C ALA A 110 -13.67 -12.08 -5.50
N ARG A 111 -12.78 -12.66 -4.69
CA ARG A 111 -12.22 -11.99 -3.51
C ARG A 111 -11.32 -10.81 -3.89
N MET A 112 -10.47 -11.00 -4.89
CA MET A 112 -9.65 -9.93 -5.44
C MET A 112 -10.52 -8.78 -5.96
N ALA A 113 -11.52 -9.10 -6.78
CA ALA A 113 -12.48 -8.13 -7.32
C ALA A 113 -13.23 -7.40 -6.21
N MET A 114 -13.64 -8.11 -5.16
CA MET A 114 -14.30 -7.49 -4.00
C MET A 114 -13.36 -6.56 -3.23
N GLY A 115 -12.09 -6.93 -3.06
CA GLY A 115 -11.10 -6.05 -2.45
C GLY A 115 -10.90 -4.75 -3.24
N VAL A 116 -10.83 -4.84 -4.58
CA VAL A 116 -10.78 -3.67 -5.46
C VAL A 116 -12.04 -2.82 -5.32
N LEU A 117 -13.23 -3.44 -5.37
CA LEU A 117 -14.50 -2.73 -5.31
C LEU A 117 -14.68 -2.01 -3.95
N LEU A 118 -14.34 -2.65 -2.83
CA LEU A 118 -14.39 -2.01 -1.51
C LEU A 118 -13.40 -0.85 -1.40
N ALA A 119 -12.16 -1.04 -1.87
CA ALA A 119 -11.13 0.01 -1.83
C ALA A 119 -11.44 1.17 -2.78
N SER A 120 -12.17 0.93 -3.86
CA SER A 120 -12.62 2.00 -4.78
C SER A 120 -13.55 3.01 -4.09
N GLY A 121 -14.19 2.61 -2.98
CA GLY A 121 -15.19 3.40 -2.28
C GLY A 121 -16.59 3.34 -2.89
N ARG A 122 -16.77 2.67 -4.04
CA ARG A 122 -18.07 2.56 -4.72
C ARG A 122 -19.06 1.61 -4.06
N ALA A 123 -18.57 0.62 -3.30
CA ALA A 123 -19.43 -0.29 -2.55
C ALA A 123 -20.01 0.31 -1.25
N ARG A 124 -19.60 1.52 -0.84
CA ARG A 124 -20.06 2.16 0.40
C ARG A 124 -21.31 3.04 0.22
N GLY A 125 -22.05 2.88 -0.87
CA GLY A 125 -23.33 3.55 -1.10
C GLY A 125 -24.47 2.90 -0.30
N GLU A 126 -25.23 3.75 0.42
CA GLU A 126 -26.50 3.52 1.15
C GLU A 126 -26.50 3.01 2.60
N ARG A 127 -25.52 2.24 3.08
CA ARG A 127 -25.57 1.66 4.45
C ARG A 127 -24.69 2.33 5.53
N GLY A 128 -24.40 3.62 5.38
CA GLY A 128 -23.40 4.30 6.21
C GLY A 128 -23.56 5.78 6.50
N VAL A 129 -24.73 6.39 6.24
CA VAL A 129 -25.05 7.72 6.82
C VAL A 129 -25.84 7.50 8.11
N GLY A 130 -25.21 6.80 9.05
CA GLY A 130 -25.65 6.82 10.44
C GLY A 130 -25.44 8.24 10.97
N LYS A 131 -26.55 8.93 11.24
CA LYS A 131 -26.64 10.22 11.94
C LYS A 131 -25.68 10.19 13.15
N GLY A 132 -24.48 10.77 13.04
CA GLY A 132 -23.56 10.88 14.18
C GLY A 132 -22.05 10.74 13.95
N ARG A 133 -21.55 10.47 12.73
CA ARG A 133 -20.09 10.55 12.47
C ARG A 133 -19.78 11.40 11.24
N ILE A 134 -19.51 12.69 11.47
CA ILE A 134 -18.79 13.54 10.52
C ILE A 134 -17.32 13.10 10.55
N GLY A 135 -17.01 12.01 9.85
CA GLY A 135 -15.65 11.69 9.44
C GLY A 135 -15.52 12.06 7.97
N PRO A 136 -14.43 12.70 7.53
CA PRO A 136 -14.30 13.14 6.14
C PRO A 136 -14.42 11.92 5.23
N THR A 137 -15.38 11.98 4.29
CA THR A 137 -15.38 11.16 3.09
C THR A 137 -14.09 11.49 2.35
N TRP A 138 -13.02 10.74 2.62
CA TRP A 138 -11.76 10.87 1.91
C TRP A 138 -11.93 10.30 0.49
N SER A 139 -12.70 11.01 -0.33
CA SER A 139 -12.49 11.07 -1.76
C SER A 139 -11.20 11.85 -1.95
N GLU A 140 -10.08 11.14 -2.01
CA GLU A 140 -8.81 11.72 -2.42
C GLU A 140 -9.02 12.45 -3.75
N PRO A 141 -8.95 13.79 -3.79
CA PRO A 141 -9.09 14.52 -5.04
C PRO A 141 -7.92 14.11 -5.93
N GLN A 142 -8.22 13.60 -7.12
CA GLN A 142 -7.21 13.22 -8.13
C GLN A 142 -6.30 14.40 -8.52
N GLU A 143 -6.65 15.62 -8.14
CA GLU A 143 -5.91 16.85 -8.44
C GLU A 143 -4.69 17.12 -7.55
N LEU A 144 -4.49 16.37 -6.45
CA LEU A 144 -3.35 16.63 -5.55
C LEU A 144 -2.01 16.08 -6.06
N PHE A 145 -1.98 15.35 -7.18
CA PHE A 145 -0.75 14.79 -7.75
C PHE A 145 0.13 15.79 -8.51
N ARG A 146 -0.39 16.99 -8.82
CA ARG A 146 0.35 18.01 -9.57
C ARG A 146 0.69 19.25 -8.76
N VAL A 147 0.31 19.26 -7.48
CA VAL A 147 0.36 20.45 -6.65
C VAL A 147 1.54 20.30 -5.70
N SER A 148 2.49 21.22 -5.80
CA SER A 148 3.64 21.23 -4.90
C SER A 148 3.19 21.44 -3.45
N THR A 149 3.93 20.92 -2.47
CA THR A 149 3.63 21.09 -1.03
C THR A 149 3.36 22.55 -0.64
N LEU A 150 3.99 23.49 -1.35
CA LEU A 150 3.82 24.93 -1.16
C LEU A 150 2.43 25.43 -1.61
N GLU A 151 1.90 24.91 -2.70
CA GLU A 151 0.56 25.26 -3.17
C GLU A 151 -0.53 24.66 -2.29
N LEU A 152 -0.29 23.48 -1.72
CA LEU A 152 -1.17 22.86 -0.71
C LEU A 152 -1.25 23.73 0.55
N LEU A 153 -0.09 24.20 1.03
CA LEU A 153 0.00 25.14 2.16
C LEU A 153 -0.74 26.44 1.86
N GLY A 154 -0.59 26.98 0.64
CA GLY A 154 -1.30 28.18 0.20
C GLY A 154 -2.82 28.01 0.10
N ALA A 155 -3.31 26.83 -0.29
CA ALA A 155 -4.74 26.52 -0.30
C ALA A 155 -5.32 26.40 1.13
N ILE A 156 -4.57 25.76 2.04
CA ILE A 156 -4.93 25.67 3.45
C ILE A 156 -4.96 27.06 4.10
N PHE A 157 -3.94 27.89 3.85
CA PHE A 157 -3.88 29.25 4.37
C PHE A 157 -5.05 30.12 3.89
N ARG A 158 -5.38 30.07 2.59
CA ARG A 158 -6.53 30.80 2.02
C ARG A 158 -7.85 30.40 2.67
N ARG A 159 -8.04 29.10 2.95
CA ARG A 159 -9.25 28.59 3.58
C ARG A 159 -9.39 29.01 5.04
N ILE A 160 -8.27 29.05 5.78
CA ILE A 160 -8.23 29.55 7.16
C ILE A 160 -8.50 31.07 7.19
N TRP A 161 -7.93 31.82 6.25
CA TRP A 161 -8.13 33.27 6.15
C TRP A 161 -9.57 33.64 5.78
N ALA A 162 -10.18 32.93 4.84
CA ALA A 162 -11.59 33.15 4.47
C ALA A 162 -12.54 32.90 5.65
N GLY A 163 -12.30 31.86 6.47
CA GLY A 163 -13.09 31.60 7.67
C GLY A 163 -12.77 32.50 8.87
N GLY A 164 -11.59 33.12 8.89
CA GLY A 164 -11.18 34.08 9.93
C GLY A 164 -11.68 35.50 9.68
N ALA A 165 -11.78 35.91 8.42
CA ALA A 165 -12.23 37.25 8.02
C ALA A 165 -13.67 37.56 8.47
N GLU A 166 -14.57 36.57 8.40
CA GLU A 166 -15.96 36.72 8.88
C GLU A 166 -16.05 36.94 10.41
N LYS A 167 -15.13 36.38 11.19
CA LYS A 167 -15.10 36.56 12.65
C LYS A 167 -14.54 37.91 13.09
N ILE A 168 -13.64 38.50 12.31
CA ILE A 168 -13.03 39.80 12.61
C ILE A 168 -14.00 40.94 12.26
N ALA A 169 -14.76 40.82 11.17
CA ALA A 169 -15.79 41.79 10.80
C ALA A 169 -16.88 41.94 11.89
N GLY A 170 -17.37 40.82 12.45
CA GLY A 170 -18.37 40.83 13.53
C GLY A 170 -17.84 41.24 14.91
N LEU A 171 -16.54 41.51 15.06
CA LEU A 171 -15.95 42.07 16.28
C LEU A 171 -15.85 43.61 16.21
N PHE A 172 -15.71 44.18 15.01
CA PHE A 172 -15.63 45.63 14.81
C PHE A 172 -17.00 46.33 14.77
N GLU A 173 -18.08 45.64 14.41
CA GLU A 173 -19.45 46.20 14.46
C GLU A 173 -20.02 46.37 15.88
N ARG A 174 -19.37 45.81 16.91
CA ARG A 174 -19.84 45.90 18.31
C ARG A 174 -19.32 47.11 19.09
N HIS A 175 -18.50 47.95 18.48
CA HIS A 175 -17.96 49.16 19.10
C HIS A 175 -18.23 50.42 18.26
N GLU A 176 -19.51 50.74 18.06
CA GLU A 176 -19.91 52.11 17.72
C GLU A 176 -20.43 52.80 19.01
N PRO A 177 -19.80 53.89 19.49
CA PRO A 177 -20.29 54.61 20.67
C PRO A 177 -21.53 55.46 20.30
N PRO A 178 -22.46 55.69 21.24
CA PRO A 178 -23.69 56.41 20.97
C PRO A 178 -23.38 57.88 20.65
N ARG A 179 -23.80 58.34 19.47
CA ARG A 179 -23.79 59.76 19.10
C ARG A 179 -24.80 60.50 19.99
N ARG A 180 -24.32 61.50 20.73
CA ARG A 180 -25.13 62.54 21.36
C ARG A 180 -25.38 63.68 20.38
#